data_AF-A0A957SU36-F1
#
_entry.id   AF-A0A957SU36-F1
#
_cell.length_a   1.000
_cell.length_b   1.000
_cell.length_c   1.000
_cell.angle_alpha   90.00
_cell.angle_beta   90.00
_cell.angle_gamma   90.00
#
_symmetry.space_group_name_H-M   'P 1'
#
loop_
_entity.id
_entity.type
_entity.pdbx_description
1 polymer ?
#
loop_
_entity_poly.entity_id
_entity_poly.type
_entity_poly.pdbx_seq_one_letter_code
_entity_poly.pdbx_strand_id
1 'polypeptide(L)'
;IRPFLPAETQIDWVVVETHAMVDKAKAMETDELHFAKSIGEAKEKLQKVHLLYSSGTIQYVPSPRSVLREMVDCRPETIFLNRLALSTTTEMITTQETMLSVNGPGALPHGIEDRLCRYPITYFPKHELEKILTQAYDIKIRFQDAKISAGGQVMAVNGGYYLAKVS
;
A
#
# COMPACT_ATOMS: atom_id res chain seq x y z
N ILE A 1 -16.00 3.80 -1.50
CA ILE A 1 -16.48 2.49 -0.98
C ILE A 1 -17.88 2.65 -0.36
N ARG A 2 -18.09 3.54 0.62
CA ARG A 2 -19.41 3.76 1.27
C ARG A 2 -20.61 3.95 0.31
N PRO A 3 -20.52 4.70 -0.81
CA PRO A 3 -21.64 4.83 -1.74
C PRO A 3 -22.06 3.52 -2.43
N PHE A 4 -21.23 2.48 -2.36
CA PHE A 4 -21.47 1.17 -2.96
C PHE A 4 -21.86 0.11 -1.93
N LEU A 5 -21.99 0.47 -0.65
CA LEU A 5 -22.40 -0.42 0.43
C LEU A 5 -23.80 -0.04 0.92
N PRO A 6 -24.60 -1.01 1.40
CA PRO A 6 -25.83 -0.73 2.11
C PRO A 6 -25.59 0.25 3.27
N ALA A 7 -26.52 1.17 3.52
CA ALA A 7 -26.34 2.28 4.46
C ALA A 7 -26.05 1.81 5.90
N GLU A 8 -26.63 0.67 6.27
CA GLU A 8 -26.53 -0.03 7.55
C GLU A 8 -25.22 -0.81 7.72
N THR A 9 -24.41 -0.93 6.67
CA THR A 9 -23.12 -1.64 6.76
C THR A 9 -22.19 -0.87 7.68
N GLN A 10 -21.83 -1.44 8.82
CA GLN A 10 -20.75 -0.93 9.64
C GLN A 10 -19.41 -1.39 9.08
N ILE A 11 -18.46 -0.47 9.01
CA ILE A 11 -17.09 -0.74 8.57
C ILE A 11 -16.18 -0.49 9.75
N ASP A 12 -15.39 -1.47 10.15
CA ASP A 12 -14.30 -1.28 11.10
C ASP A 12 -13.01 -1.08 10.30
N TRP A 13 -12.59 0.18 10.17
CA TRP A 13 -11.45 0.58 9.35
C TRP A 13 -10.26 0.95 10.23
N VAL A 14 -9.17 0.21 10.09
CA VAL A 14 -7.89 0.58 10.72
C VAL A 14 -6.89 1.06 9.67
N VAL A 15 -6.47 2.32 9.79
CA VAL A 15 -5.37 2.87 8.99
C VAL A 15 -4.04 2.62 9.71
N VAL A 16 -3.13 1.90 9.04
CA VAL A 16 -1.74 1.75 9.52
C VAL A 16 -0.90 2.90 8.99
N GLU A 17 -0.25 3.66 9.87
CA GLU A 17 0.66 4.74 9.49
C GLU A 17 1.85 4.90 10.46
N THR A 18 2.84 5.73 10.10
CA THR A 18 3.91 6.20 10.95
C THR A 18 3.39 6.74 12.29
N HIS A 19 4.22 6.58 13.34
CA HIS A 19 3.88 6.99 14.70
C HIS A 19 3.40 8.44 14.78
N ALA A 20 4.11 9.36 14.11
CA ALA A 20 3.78 10.78 14.12
C ALA A 20 2.42 11.07 13.47
N MET A 21 2.10 10.39 12.37
CA MET A 21 0.81 10.56 11.69
C MET A 21 -0.33 9.96 12.50
N VAL A 22 -0.15 8.78 13.10
CA VAL A 22 -1.14 8.18 14.00
C VAL A 22 -1.41 9.09 15.19
N ASP A 23 -0.37 9.63 15.83
CA ASP A 23 -0.54 10.51 17.00
C ASP A 23 -1.31 11.80 16.65
N LYS A 24 -1.18 12.31 15.42
CA LYS A 24 -1.97 13.44 14.93
C LYS A 24 -3.39 13.05 14.52
N ALA A 25 -3.56 11.87 13.93
CA ALA A 25 -4.84 11.40 13.41
C ALA A 25 -5.78 10.86 14.48
N LYS A 26 -5.30 10.55 15.70
CA LYS A 26 -6.12 10.07 16.82
C LYS A 26 -7.39 10.89 17.09
N ALA A 27 -7.33 12.21 16.93
CA ALA A 27 -8.50 13.07 17.13
C ALA A 27 -9.60 12.90 16.05
N MET A 28 -9.29 12.17 14.97
CA MET A 28 -10.20 11.86 13.86
C MET A 28 -10.82 10.45 13.99
N GLU A 29 -10.50 9.71 15.06
CA GLU A 29 -11.11 8.39 15.29
C GLU A 29 -12.61 8.51 15.51
N THR A 30 -13.32 7.49 15.04
CA THR A 30 -14.77 7.32 15.22
C THR A 30 -15.04 5.87 15.61
N ASP A 31 -16.31 5.50 15.77
CA ASP A 31 -16.70 4.11 15.99
C ASP A 31 -16.28 3.20 14.82
N GLU A 32 -16.15 3.76 13.60
CA GLU A 32 -15.80 3.05 12.37
C GLU A 32 -14.35 3.27 11.90
N LEU A 33 -13.65 4.28 12.41
CA LEU A 33 -12.31 4.67 11.94
C LEU A 33 -11.31 4.71 13.09
N HIS A 34 -10.23 3.95 12.91
CA HIS A 34 -9.18 3.74 13.88
C HIS A 34 -7.81 3.87 13.24
N PHE A 35 -6.78 4.15 14.04
CA PHE A 35 -5.39 4.22 13.57
C PHE A 35 -4.48 3.27 14.35
N ALA A 36 -3.51 2.68 13.67
CA ALA A 36 -2.52 1.77 14.24
C ALA A 36 -1.10 2.10 13.75
N LYS A 37 -0.09 1.86 14.57
CA LYS A 37 1.32 2.16 14.25
C LYS A 37 2.01 1.01 13.52
N SER A 38 1.39 -0.17 13.50
CA SER A 38 1.89 -1.37 12.82
C SER A 38 0.74 -2.22 12.30
N ILE A 39 1.04 -3.16 11.39
CA ILE A 39 0.04 -4.10 10.87
C ILE A 39 -0.34 -5.09 11.99
N GLY A 40 0.61 -5.50 12.83
CA GLY A 40 0.33 -6.28 14.05
C GLY A 40 -0.72 -5.65 14.96
N GLU A 41 -0.57 -4.37 15.31
CA GLU A 41 -1.57 -3.63 16.12
C GLU A 41 -2.95 -3.60 15.44
N ALA A 42 -2.98 -3.37 14.12
CA ALA A 42 -4.24 -3.37 13.36
C ALA A 42 -4.93 -4.74 13.38
N LYS A 43 -4.15 -5.83 13.27
CA LYS A 43 -4.66 -7.20 13.35
C LYS A 43 -5.27 -7.51 14.73
N GLU A 44 -4.59 -7.12 15.81
CA GLU A 44 -5.07 -7.29 17.18
C GLU A 44 -6.39 -6.55 17.41
N LYS A 45 -6.50 -5.33 16.85
CA LYS A 45 -7.70 -4.50 16.97
C LYS A 45 -8.90 -5.07 16.22
N LEU A 46 -8.71 -5.48 14.96
CA LEU A 46 -9.79 -5.96 14.10
C LEU A 46 -10.28 -7.38 14.43
N GLN A 47 -9.42 -8.22 15.04
CA GLN A 47 -9.61 -9.67 15.26
C GLN A 47 -9.76 -10.51 13.97
N LYS A 48 -10.47 -9.99 12.96
CA LYS A 48 -10.68 -10.58 11.63
C LYS A 48 -10.56 -9.49 10.56
N VAL A 49 -9.69 -9.73 9.58
CA VAL A 49 -9.48 -8.79 8.46
C VAL A 49 -10.17 -9.32 7.21
N HIS A 50 -11.26 -8.69 6.79
CA HIS A 50 -11.97 -9.05 5.55
C HIS A 50 -11.21 -8.58 4.30
N LEU A 51 -10.65 -7.38 4.37
CA LEU A 51 -9.90 -6.77 3.27
C LEU A 51 -8.64 -6.08 3.81
N LEU A 52 -7.50 -6.41 3.22
CA LEU A 52 -6.28 -5.62 3.35
C LEU A 52 -6.07 -4.82 2.06
N TYR A 53 -5.95 -3.50 2.20
CA TYR A 53 -5.75 -2.59 1.08
C TYR A 53 -4.44 -1.81 1.19
N SER A 54 -3.70 -1.71 0.09
CA SER A 54 -2.50 -0.85 -0.01
C SER A 54 -2.42 -0.22 -1.39
N SER A 55 -2.05 1.06 -1.48
CA SER A 55 -2.02 1.79 -2.75
C SER A 55 -0.80 2.69 -2.88
N GLY A 56 0.22 2.21 -3.58
CA GLY A 56 1.47 2.94 -3.81
C GLY A 56 2.23 3.25 -2.52
N THR A 57 2.21 2.31 -1.57
CA THR A 57 2.90 2.44 -0.27
C THR A 57 4.10 1.50 -0.18
N ILE A 58 3.96 0.27 -0.67
CA ILE A 58 4.94 -0.81 -0.47
C ILE A 58 6.33 -0.45 -1.02
N GLN A 59 6.41 0.27 -2.13
CA GLN A 59 7.68 0.69 -2.73
C GLN A 59 8.45 1.75 -1.92
N TYR A 60 7.83 2.35 -0.90
CA TYR A 60 8.45 3.40 -0.08
C TYR A 60 8.77 2.94 1.35
N VAL A 61 8.41 1.70 1.71
CA VAL A 61 8.79 1.17 3.02
C VAL A 61 10.26 0.71 3.02
N PRO A 62 10.96 0.76 4.17
CA PRO A 62 12.36 0.35 4.26
C PRO A 62 12.61 -1.11 3.83
N SER A 63 11.64 -2.00 4.01
CA SER A 63 11.73 -3.40 3.60
C SER A 63 10.39 -3.88 3.00
N PRO A 64 10.21 -3.77 1.67
CA PRO A 64 9.00 -4.23 1.00
C PRO A 64 8.71 -5.71 1.25
N ARG A 65 9.74 -6.56 1.23
CA ARG A 65 9.64 -7.99 1.51
C ARG A 65 9.07 -8.28 2.89
N SER A 66 9.55 -7.59 3.93
CA SER A 66 9.09 -7.80 5.31
C SER A 66 7.62 -7.40 5.45
N VAL A 67 7.26 -6.23 4.94
CA VAL A 67 5.88 -5.73 4.96
C VAL A 67 4.92 -6.65 4.21
N LEU A 68 5.31 -7.13 3.02
CA LEU A 68 4.51 -8.09 2.27
C LEU A 68 4.25 -9.40 3.05
N ARG A 69 5.26 -9.90 3.77
CA ARG A 69 5.08 -11.09 4.63
C ARG A 69 4.14 -10.80 5.79
N GLU A 70 4.32 -9.68 6.47
CA GLU A 70 3.45 -9.27 7.58
C GLU A 70 1.99 -9.12 7.12
N MET A 71 1.75 -8.56 5.93
CA MET A 71 0.43 -8.48 5.31
C MET A 71 -0.19 -9.88 5.08
N VAL A 72 0.59 -10.84 4.58
CA VAL A 72 0.15 -12.23 4.36
C VAL A 72 -0.10 -12.95 5.69
N ASP A 73 0.74 -12.72 6.70
CA ASP A 73 0.65 -13.32 8.04
C ASP A 73 -0.53 -12.78 8.87
N CYS A 74 -1.08 -11.62 8.47
CA CYS A 74 -2.36 -11.15 8.98
C CYS A 74 -3.54 -12.02 8.52
N ARG A 75 -3.34 -12.88 7.52
CA ARG A 75 -4.32 -13.81 6.97
C ARG A 75 -5.67 -13.17 6.61
N PRO A 76 -5.71 -11.96 5.99
CA PRO A 76 -6.97 -11.36 5.55
C PRO A 76 -7.72 -12.29 4.59
N GLU A 77 -9.04 -12.16 4.47
CA GLU A 77 -9.81 -12.94 3.49
C GLU A 77 -9.47 -12.54 2.05
N THR A 78 -9.28 -11.25 1.83
CA THR A 78 -8.89 -10.67 0.53
C THR A 78 -7.78 -9.64 0.68
N ILE A 79 -6.96 -9.52 -0.36
CA ILE A 79 -5.91 -8.50 -0.45
C ILE A 79 -6.11 -7.72 -1.75
N PHE A 80 -6.08 -6.40 -1.66
CA PHE A 80 -6.07 -5.52 -2.82
C PHE A 80 -4.85 -4.59 -2.77
N LEU A 81 -3.89 -4.85 -3.65
CA LEU A 81 -2.69 -4.03 -3.82
C LEU A 81 -2.82 -3.21 -5.10
N ASN A 82 -2.65 -1.90 -5.01
CA ASN A 82 -2.77 -0.97 -6.13
C ASN A 82 -1.51 -0.10 -6.26
N ARG A 83 -1.25 0.45 -7.46
CA ARG A 83 -0.11 1.34 -7.78
C ARG A 83 1.25 0.85 -7.28
N LEU A 84 1.49 -0.46 -7.33
CA LEU A 84 2.78 -1.07 -7.02
C LEU A 84 3.78 -0.68 -8.08
N ALA A 85 5.02 -0.41 -7.67
CA ALA A 85 6.17 -0.27 -8.56
C ALA A 85 6.98 -1.57 -8.51
N LEU A 86 6.98 -2.34 -9.61
CA LEU A 86 7.60 -3.66 -9.65
C LEU A 86 8.66 -3.75 -10.72
N SER A 87 9.80 -4.36 -10.41
CA SER A 87 10.80 -4.69 -11.41
C SER A 87 10.44 -5.97 -12.16
N THR A 88 10.83 -6.05 -13.42
CA THR A 88 10.70 -7.26 -14.25
C THR A 88 11.81 -8.27 -13.99
N THR A 89 12.92 -7.83 -13.37
CA THR A 89 14.13 -8.62 -13.13
C THR A 89 14.46 -8.68 -11.63
N THR A 90 15.46 -7.93 -11.18
CA THR A 90 15.97 -7.89 -9.81
C THR A 90 15.45 -6.66 -9.08
N GLU A 91 15.64 -6.61 -7.76
CA GLU A 91 15.28 -5.42 -7.00
C GLU A 91 16.09 -4.22 -7.48
N MET A 92 15.44 -3.08 -7.65
CA MET A 92 16.09 -1.83 -8.03
C MET A 92 15.65 -0.73 -7.07
N ILE A 93 16.61 0.07 -6.61
CA ILE A 93 16.32 1.24 -5.77
C ILE A 93 16.71 2.47 -6.59
N THR A 94 15.78 3.41 -6.75
CA THR A 94 16.05 4.70 -7.38
C THR A 94 15.64 5.83 -6.44
N THR A 95 15.97 7.07 -6.81
CA THR A 95 15.45 8.25 -6.11
C THR A 95 14.27 8.79 -6.91
N GLN A 96 13.16 9.00 -6.23
CA GLN A 96 12.06 9.80 -6.76
C GLN A 96 12.23 11.24 -6.29
N GLU A 97 12.14 12.18 -7.23
CA GLU A 97 12.17 13.61 -6.94
C GLU A 97 10.84 14.23 -7.34
N THR A 98 10.21 14.94 -6.39
CA THR A 98 8.94 15.64 -6.64
C THR A 98 8.92 16.95 -5.88
N MET A 99 8.23 17.96 -6.42
CA MET A 99 7.88 19.12 -5.60
C MET A 99 6.92 18.70 -4.50
N LEU A 100 7.03 19.29 -3.30
CA LEU A 100 6.14 18.98 -2.18
C LEU A 100 4.67 19.20 -2.57
N SER A 101 4.40 20.24 -3.35
CA SER A 101 3.08 20.59 -3.89
C SER A 101 2.43 19.49 -4.75
N VAL A 102 3.19 18.51 -5.26
CA VAL A 102 2.64 17.41 -6.08
C VAL A 102 2.39 16.12 -5.29
N ASN A 103 2.69 16.08 -3.99
CA ASN A 103 2.54 14.89 -3.15
C ASN A 103 1.12 14.70 -2.58
N GLY A 104 0.16 15.50 -3.01
CA GLY A 104 -1.24 15.40 -2.60
C GLY A 104 -2.14 16.40 -3.32
N PRO A 105 -3.46 16.26 -3.21
CA PRO A 105 -4.40 17.23 -3.77
C PRO A 105 -4.42 18.53 -2.94
N GLY A 106 -4.68 19.65 -3.61
CA GLY A 106 -4.89 20.95 -2.97
C GLY A 106 -3.62 21.80 -2.83
N ALA A 107 -3.78 22.98 -2.23
CA ALA A 107 -2.68 23.89 -1.97
C ALA A 107 -1.86 23.45 -0.75
N LEU A 108 -0.59 23.87 -0.70
CA LEU A 108 0.23 23.68 0.49
C LEU A 108 -0.40 24.38 1.71
N PRO A 109 -0.25 23.81 2.92
CA PRO A 109 -0.67 24.49 4.14
C PRO A 109 0.00 25.86 4.29
N HIS A 110 -0.71 26.81 4.88
CA HIS A 110 -0.19 28.15 5.10
C HIS A 110 1.14 28.11 5.87
N GLY A 111 2.14 28.85 5.37
CA GLY A 111 3.48 28.91 5.96
C GLY A 111 4.41 27.75 5.62
N ILE A 112 3.98 26.81 4.77
CA ILE A 112 4.84 25.75 4.24
C ILE A 112 5.34 26.14 2.85
N GLU A 113 6.65 26.22 2.69
CA GLU A 113 7.29 26.48 1.40
C GLU A 113 7.28 25.25 0.51
N ASP A 114 7.04 25.46 -0.79
CA ASP A 114 7.20 24.39 -1.78
C ASP A 114 8.68 24.09 -1.99
N ARG A 115 9.04 22.82 -1.87
CA ARG A 115 10.43 22.38 -1.92
C ARG A 115 10.55 21.07 -2.64
N LEU A 116 11.72 20.83 -3.23
CA LEU A 116 12.04 19.55 -3.84
C LEU A 116 12.19 18.48 -2.75
N CYS A 117 11.32 17.49 -2.78
CA CYS A 117 11.39 16.29 -1.97
C CYS A 117 12.12 15.18 -2.74
N ARG A 118 12.94 14.42 -2.01
CA ARG A 118 13.63 13.24 -2.52
C ARG A 118 13.37 12.08 -1.58
N TYR A 119 12.95 10.96 -2.13
CA TYR A 119 12.74 9.74 -1.35
C TYR A 119 13.14 8.51 -2.18
N PRO A 120 13.70 7.48 -1.54
CA PRO A 120 14.00 6.24 -2.21
C PRO A 120 12.70 5.55 -2.63
N ILE A 121 12.72 4.96 -3.81
CA ILE A 121 11.67 4.08 -4.30
C ILE A 121 12.28 2.72 -4.65
N THR A 122 11.70 1.66 -4.11
CA THR A 122 12.12 0.28 -4.35
C THR A 122 11.17 -0.37 -5.34
N TYR A 123 11.69 -0.71 -6.52
CA TYR A 123 11.03 -1.58 -7.49
C TYR A 123 11.26 -3.03 -7.10
N PHE A 124 10.30 -3.60 -6.37
CA PHE A 124 10.42 -4.96 -5.86
C PHE A 124 10.18 -5.98 -6.98
N PRO A 125 10.92 -7.11 -7.04
CA PRO A 125 10.75 -8.08 -8.12
C PRO A 125 9.36 -8.66 -8.17
N LYS A 126 8.70 -8.54 -9.33
CA LYS A 126 7.34 -9.06 -9.54
C LYS A 126 7.22 -10.54 -9.16
N HIS A 127 8.19 -11.36 -9.56
CA HIS A 127 8.17 -12.80 -9.29
C HIS A 127 8.30 -13.13 -7.80
N GLU A 128 9.08 -12.36 -7.04
CA GLU A 128 9.21 -12.52 -5.59
C GLU A 128 7.93 -12.10 -4.87
N LEU A 129 7.30 -11.01 -5.31
CA LEU A 129 5.99 -10.59 -4.78
C LEU A 129 4.94 -11.68 -5.00
N GLU A 130 4.81 -12.16 -6.24
CA GLU A 130 3.83 -13.21 -6.56
C GLU A 130 4.12 -14.48 -5.77
N LYS A 131 5.40 -14.88 -5.63
CA LYS A 131 5.80 -16.02 -4.81
C LYS A 131 5.38 -15.88 -3.34
N ILE A 132 5.50 -14.70 -2.74
CA ILE A 132 5.06 -14.46 -1.35
C ILE A 132 3.53 -14.55 -1.26
N LEU A 133 2.82 -13.90 -2.18
CA LEU A 133 1.35 -13.85 -2.15
C LEU A 133 0.73 -15.24 -2.38
N THR A 134 1.25 -16.03 -3.33
CA THR A 134 0.70 -17.34 -3.67
C THR A 134 1.00 -18.43 -2.64
N GLN A 135 1.66 -18.11 -1.52
CA GLN A 135 1.79 -19.03 -0.38
C GLN A 135 0.45 -19.26 0.34
N ALA A 136 -0.47 -18.29 0.27
CA ALA A 136 -1.75 -18.36 0.98
C ALA A 136 -2.95 -17.83 0.17
N TYR A 137 -2.71 -17.27 -1.02
CA TYR A 137 -3.73 -16.59 -1.82
C TYR A 137 -3.70 -16.99 -3.28
N ASP A 138 -4.88 -17.03 -3.90
CA ASP A 138 -5.03 -17.05 -5.34
C ASP A 138 -5.05 -15.62 -5.88
N ILE A 139 -4.23 -15.35 -6.90
CA ILE A 139 -4.31 -14.11 -7.67
C ILE A 139 -5.52 -14.20 -8.61
N LYS A 140 -6.58 -13.47 -8.30
CA LYS A 140 -7.82 -13.45 -9.12
C LYS A 140 -7.73 -12.43 -10.24
N ILE A 141 -7.11 -11.27 -10.00
CA ILE A 141 -6.94 -10.22 -11.01
C ILE A 141 -5.53 -9.64 -10.94
N ARG A 142 -4.96 -9.39 -12.12
CA ARG A 142 -3.76 -8.57 -12.32
C ARG A 142 -4.14 -7.38 -13.18
N PHE A 143 -3.68 -6.20 -12.83
CA PHE A 143 -3.85 -5.00 -13.66
C PHE A 143 -2.52 -4.24 -13.74
N GLN A 144 -2.33 -3.52 -14.84
CA GLN A 144 -1.11 -2.81 -15.15
C GLN A 144 -1.46 -1.40 -15.60
N ASP A 145 -0.87 -0.41 -14.93
CA ASP A 145 -1.14 1.00 -15.15
C ASP A 145 -0.15 1.60 -16.16
N ALA A 146 1.14 1.31 -16.00
CA ALA A 146 2.21 1.87 -16.82
C ALA A 146 3.43 0.94 -16.92
N LYS A 147 4.30 1.22 -17.88
CA LYS A 147 5.59 0.53 -18.07
C LYS A 147 6.71 1.56 -18.06
N ILE A 148 7.84 1.20 -17.46
CA ILE A 148 9.08 1.97 -17.52
C ILE A 148 10.07 1.16 -18.34
N SER A 149 10.58 1.77 -19.41
CA SER A 149 11.51 1.13 -20.33
C SER A 149 12.84 1.88 -20.38
N ALA A 150 13.94 1.14 -20.46
CA ALA A 150 15.28 1.67 -20.71
C ALA A 150 15.96 0.82 -21.79
N GLY A 151 16.59 1.46 -22.79
CA GLY A 151 17.24 0.73 -23.89
C GLY A 151 16.32 -0.21 -24.68
N GLY A 152 15.02 0.11 -24.76
CA GLY A 152 14.02 -0.74 -25.43
C GLY A 152 13.52 -1.94 -24.60
N GLN A 153 14.03 -2.15 -23.39
CA GLN A 153 13.58 -3.21 -22.49
C GLN A 153 12.70 -2.64 -21.38
N VAL A 154 11.63 -3.36 -21.02
CA VAL A 154 10.76 -3.00 -19.88
C VAL A 154 11.48 -3.39 -18.61
N MET A 155 11.91 -2.39 -17.84
CA MET A 155 12.66 -2.56 -16.59
C MET A 155 11.73 -2.67 -15.39
N ALA A 156 10.60 -1.97 -15.45
CA ALA A 156 9.61 -1.97 -14.39
C ALA A 156 8.18 -1.81 -14.94
N VAL A 157 7.23 -2.27 -14.15
CA VAL A 157 5.80 -2.14 -14.39
C VAL A 157 5.14 -1.54 -13.17
N ASN A 158 4.19 -0.65 -13.42
CA ASN A 158 3.27 -0.17 -12.40
C ASN A 158 1.95 -0.90 -12.53
N GLY A 159 1.34 -1.31 -11.43
CA GLY A 159 0.06 -2.01 -11.48
C GLY A 159 -0.39 -2.54 -10.12
N GLY A 160 -1.15 -3.63 -10.13
CA GLY A 160 -1.62 -4.22 -8.89
C GLY A 160 -2.35 -5.54 -9.04
N TYR A 161 -2.86 -6.01 -7.90
CA TYR A 161 -3.39 -7.35 -7.71
C TYR A 161 -4.63 -7.32 -6.84
N TYR A 162 -5.63 -8.10 -7.22
CA TYR A 162 -6.71 -8.51 -6.34
C TYR A 162 -6.57 -10.01 -6.06
N LEU A 163 -6.55 -10.37 -4.78
CA LEU A 163 -6.29 -11.71 -4.30
C LEU A 163 -7.39 -12.18 -3.34
N ALA A 164 -7.70 -13.47 -3.41
CA ALA A 164 -8.58 -14.13 -2.46
C ALA A 164 -7.86 -15.30 -1.79
N LYS A 165 -8.08 -15.50 -0.49
CA LYS A 165 -7.46 -16.57 0.28
C LYS A 165 -7.80 -17.94 -0.33
N VAL A 166 -6.83 -18.86 -0.34
CA VAL A 166 -7.08 -20.24 -0.75
C VAL A 166 -7.97 -20.91 0.28
N SER A 167 -9.06 -21.52 -0.17
CA SER A 167 -10.04 -22.24 0.66
C SER A 167 -9.44 -23.43 1.41
#